data_AF-A0AAV2SV19-F1
#
_entry.id   AF-A0AAV2SV19-F1
#
_cell.length_a   1.000
_cell.length_b   1.000
_cell.length_c   1.000
_cell.angle_alpha   90.00
_cell.angle_beta   90.00
_cell.angle_gamma   90.00
#
_symmetry.space_group_name_H-M   'P 1'
#
loop_
_entity.id
_entity.type
_entity.pdbx_description
1 polymer ?
#
loop_
_entity_poly.entity_id
_entity_poly.type
_entity_poly.pdbx_seq_one_letter_code
_entity_poly.pdbx_strand_id
1 'polypeptide(L)'
;MSKKDAFYVKKNNKSKLVKNEQTDVDNIQIKTENQDWDIPIVMSPYFNTQIDGCHIQNTKISSKEKVDEGKEQFEVGGMKREIFEDGQYGISSKCIQSKPEKQISKKRKLNRFGELTEEEVAKKLLPDHLKLNLDIVIVGINPGLISAYKGHHYVNPCNHFWKCLYLSGMINEPLTGYDDYKLLDYGIGFTNIVARTTKSSSDLKKQEIKEGAEILVEKLKKYKPKIAVFNGKGIYEVFSGRKDFMYGKQSETILGTDIHIWVMPSSSPRYAQLPTAFDKLIFYSALKKFRDVLNGNIKVFNEEEFVFPTKRSTCLKVKNIHEGKISII
;
A
#
# COMPACT_ATOMS: atom_id res chain seq x y z
N MET A 1 -7.38 -24.40 29.80
CA MET A 1 -7.22 -24.90 28.41
C MET A 1 -8.49 -24.61 27.64
N SER A 2 -8.53 -23.51 26.88
CA SER A 2 -9.68 -23.13 26.06
C SER A 2 -9.47 -23.64 24.63
N LYS A 3 -10.40 -24.48 24.15
CA LYS A 3 -10.44 -25.02 22.79
C LYS A 3 -10.52 -23.87 21.79
N LYS A 4 -9.70 -23.92 20.72
CA LYS A 4 -9.83 -23.06 19.54
C LYS A 4 -10.62 -23.84 18.50
N ASP A 5 -11.77 -23.32 18.11
CA ASP A 5 -12.56 -23.88 17.02
C ASP A 5 -11.89 -23.54 15.68
N ALA A 6 -11.53 -24.58 14.91
CA ALA A 6 -11.05 -24.47 13.55
C ALA A 6 -12.23 -24.60 12.58
N PHE A 7 -12.49 -23.57 11.77
CA PHE A 7 -13.48 -23.63 10.69
C PHE A 7 -12.83 -24.23 9.44
N TYR A 8 -13.34 -25.36 8.97
CA TYR A 8 -12.97 -25.96 7.68
C TYR A 8 -14.03 -25.65 6.62
N VAL A 9 -13.61 -25.14 5.46
CA VAL A 9 -14.46 -25.04 4.27
C VAL A 9 -14.31 -26.34 3.47
N LYS A 10 -15.38 -27.13 3.45
CA LYS A 10 -15.46 -28.43 2.76
C LYS A 10 -15.72 -28.20 1.26
N LYS A 11 -14.75 -28.57 0.41
CA LYS A 11 -14.96 -28.66 -1.05
C LYS A 11 -15.40 -30.08 -1.38
N ASN A 12 -16.64 -30.25 -1.83
CA ASN A 12 -17.16 -31.55 -2.28
C ASN A 12 -16.42 -32.01 -3.55
N ASN A 13 -15.72 -33.14 -3.48
CA ASN A 13 -15.92 -34.27 -4.40
C ASN A 13 -15.11 -35.51 -3.95
N LYS A 14 -15.87 -36.53 -3.54
CA LYS A 14 -15.59 -37.99 -3.51
C LYS A 14 -14.15 -38.48 -3.21
N SER A 15 -13.94 -38.99 -2.00
CA SER A 15 -13.17 -40.23 -1.78
C SER A 15 -13.52 -40.86 -0.43
N LYS A 16 -13.40 -42.19 -0.39
CA LYS A 16 -13.92 -43.12 0.64
C LYS A 16 -13.29 -42.92 2.02
N LEU A 17 -14.10 -43.16 3.05
CA LEU A 17 -13.67 -43.37 4.43
C LEU A 17 -12.78 -44.61 4.51
N VAL A 18 -11.56 -44.44 4.99
CA VAL A 18 -10.79 -45.50 5.65
C VAL A 18 -10.40 -44.94 7.02
N LYS A 19 -10.92 -45.55 8.08
CA LYS A 19 -10.41 -45.38 9.44
C LYS A 19 -9.10 -46.17 9.50
N ASN A 20 -8.04 -45.57 10.03
CA ASN A 20 -7.05 -46.32 10.79
C ASN A 20 -6.36 -45.44 11.82
N GLU A 21 -5.86 -46.15 12.81
CA GLU A 21 -5.76 -45.80 14.22
C GLU A 21 -4.61 -44.86 14.59
N GLN A 22 -4.74 -44.38 15.82
CA GLN A 22 -3.86 -43.51 16.58
C GLN A 22 -2.60 -44.25 17.06
N THR A 23 -1.40 -43.68 16.83
CA THR A 23 -0.15 -43.74 17.64
C THR A 23 1.01 -43.27 16.74
N ASP A 24 2.10 -42.66 17.16
CA ASP A 24 2.45 -41.76 18.25
C ASP A 24 3.75 -41.06 17.78
N VAL A 25 4.05 -39.93 18.40
CA VAL A 25 5.25 -39.08 18.38
C VAL A 25 6.60 -39.60 17.80
N ASP A 26 7.32 -38.62 17.23
CA ASP A 26 8.78 -38.48 17.05
C ASP A 26 9.41 -38.90 15.71
N ASN A 27 10.06 -37.90 15.09
CA ASN A 27 10.94 -37.93 13.92
C ASN A 27 10.30 -38.11 12.52
N ILE A 28 9.99 -36.96 11.89
CA ILE A 28 10.11 -36.83 10.43
C ILE A 28 11.06 -35.66 10.14
N GLN A 29 12.32 -36.00 9.85
CA GLN A 29 13.21 -35.10 9.13
C GLN A 29 12.76 -35.04 7.67
N ILE A 30 12.31 -33.87 7.23
CA ILE A 30 12.15 -33.58 5.81
C ILE A 30 13.38 -32.77 5.38
N LYS A 31 14.30 -33.42 4.66
CA LYS A 31 15.31 -32.72 3.86
C LYS A 31 14.62 -32.22 2.59
N THR A 32 14.66 -30.91 2.35
CA THR A 32 14.34 -30.32 1.04
C THR A 32 15.50 -29.44 0.60
N GLU A 33 16.24 -29.94 -0.40
CA GLU A 33 17.01 -29.11 -1.31
C GLU A 33 16.01 -28.33 -2.17
N ASN A 34 16.02 -27.00 -1.97
CA ASN A 34 15.50 -25.90 -2.80
C ASN A 34 14.82 -24.86 -1.90
N GLN A 35 15.49 -23.72 -1.73
CA GLN A 35 15.01 -22.57 -0.97
C GLN A 35 13.89 -21.86 -1.76
N ASP A 36 12.67 -22.35 -1.60
CA ASP A 36 11.48 -21.54 -1.81
C ASP A 36 11.21 -20.72 -0.54
N TRP A 37 10.92 -19.43 -0.71
CA TRP A 37 10.66 -18.50 0.39
C TRP A 37 9.32 -18.80 1.07
N ASP A 38 9.32 -19.75 2.01
CA ASP A 38 8.21 -19.95 2.94
C ASP A 38 8.21 -18.82 3.97
N ILE A 39 7.37 -17.80 3.73
CA ILE A 39 7.06 -16.76 4.72
C ILE A 39 6.04 -17.35 5.71
N PRO A 40 6.36 -17.52 7.01
CA PRO A 40 5.37 -17.94 7.98
C PRO A 40 4.32 -16.84 8.17
N ILE A 41 3.08 -17.14 7.78
CA ILE A 41 1.92 -16.30 8.06
C ILE A 41 1.59 -16.44 9.55
N VAL A 42 2.21 -15.59 10.39
CA VAL A 42 1.71 -15.38 11.76
C VAL A 42 0.59 -14.35 11.69
N MET A 43 -0.65 -14.84 11.69
CA MET A 43 -1.83 -14.00 11.91
C MET A 43 -1.79 -13.47 13.35
N SER A 44 -1.24 -12.28 13.56
CA SER A 44 -1.34 -11.58 14.84
C SER A 44 -2.80 -11.11 15.04
N PRO A 45 -3.43 -11.38 16.20
CA PRO A 45 -4.81 -10.98 16.48
C PRO A 45 -4.98 -9.50 16.87
N TYR A 46 -3.92 -8.69 16.86
CA TYR A 46 -3.95 -7.30 17.33
C TYR A 46 -3.91 -6.28 16.19
N PHE A 47 -4.89 -6.27 15.30
CA PHE A 47 -5.23 -5.10 14.48
C PHE A 47 -6.71 -5.13 14.12
N ASN A 48 -7.57 -5.05 15.14
CA ASN A 48 -8.99 -4.79 14.96
C ASN A 48 -9.37 -3.50 15.71
N THR A 49 -8.75 -2.38 15.33
CA THR A 49 -9.31 -1.07 15.61
C THR A 49 -10.26 -0.73 14.46
N GLN A 50 -11.54 -0.78 14.79
CA GLN A 50 -12.70 -0.33 14.03
C GLN A 50 -12.38 0.98 13.27
N ILE A 51 -12.31 0.91 11.95
CA ILE A 51 -12.16 2.06 11.06
C ILE A 51 -13.57 2.47 10.61
N ASP A 52 -14.12 3.49 11.24
CA ASP A 52 -15.21 4.25 10.64
C ASP A 52 -14.64 5.18 9.57
N GLY A 53 -15.12 5.03 8.34
CA GLY A 53 -14.90 6.02 7.28
C GLY A 53 -14.00 5.59 6.12
N CYS A 54 -14.31 4.46 5.48
CA CYS A 54 -13.97 4.29 4.07
C CYS A 54 -15.00 3.39 3.37
N HIS A 55 -16.16 3.94 3.01
CA HIS A 55 -17.09 3.26 2.12
C HIS A 55 -16.66 3.48 0.67
N ILE A 56 -16.10 2.43 0.07
CA ILE A 56 -16.18 2.21 -1.37
C ILE A 56 -17.58 1.63 -1.60
N GLN A 57 -18.40 2.35 -2.37
CA GLN A 57 -19.73 1.89 -2.75
C GLN A 57 -19.62 0.65 -3.63
N ASN A 58 -19.82 -0.53 -3.05
CA ASN A 58 -20.21 -1.70 -3.81
C ASN A 58 -21.73 -1.69 -3.94
N THR A 59 -22.20 -1.63 -5.19
CA THR A 59 -23.58 -1.89 -5.56
C THR A 59 -24.00 -3.27 -5.05
N LYS A 60 -24.84 -3.31 -4.02
CA LYS A 60 -25.52 -4.54 -3.59
C LYS A 60 -26.63 -4.84 -4.60
N ILE A 61 -26.51 -5.97 -5.30
CA ILE A 61 -27.67 -6.70 -5.82
C ILE A 61 -28.19 -7.50 -4.63
N SER A 62 -29.35 -7.13 -4.07
CA SER A 62 -30.02 -7.92 -3.05
C SER A 62 -31.09 -8.81 -3.67
N SER A 63 -30.90 -10.11 -3.49
CA SER A 63 -31.89 -11.15 -3.17
C SER A 63 -33.34 -10.96 -3.62
N LYS A 64 -33.82 -11.90 -4.44
CA LYS A 64 -35.23 -12.26 -4.59
C LYS A 64 -35.71 -12.96 -3.31
N GLU A 65 -36.78 -12.45 -2.69
CA GLU A 65 -37.66 -13.23 -1.82
C GLU A 65 -39.07 -13.24 -2.42
N LYS A 66 -39.73 -14.38 -2.26
CA LYS A 66 -41.03 -14.71 -2.86
C LYS A 66 -42.16 -13.95 -2.18
N VAL A 67 -43.12 -13.60 -3.03
CA VAL A 67 -44.38 -12.91 -2.78
C VAL A 67 -45.41 -13.88 -2.21
N ASP A 68 -46.21 -13.43 -1.23
CA ASP A 68 -47.58 -13.91 -1.02
C ASP A 68 -48.56 -12.75 -1.31
N GLU A 69 -49.40 -13.04 -2.29
CA GLU A 69 -50.70 -12.50 -2.73
C GLU A 69 -51.11 -11.04 -2.41
N GLY A 70 -51.13 -10.22 -3.48
CA GLY A 70 -52.14 -9.17 -3.66
C GLY A 70 -51.62 -7.74 -3.89
N LYS A 71 -51.54 -7.34 -5.18
CA LYS A 71 -51.25 -6.00 -5.77
C LYS A 71 -49.77 -5.73 -6.12
N GLU A 72 -49.44 -5.89 -7.41
CA GLU A 72 -48.16 -5.48 -7.99
C GLU A 72 -48.13 -3.95 -8.25
N GLN A 73 -47.06 -3.30 -7.79
CA GLN A 73 -46.65 -1.96 -8.23
C GLN A 73 -45.25 -2.08 -8.82
N PHE A 74 -45.01 -1.49 -10.00
CA PHE A 74 -43.68 -1.40 -10.58
C PHE A 74 -43.28 0.05 -10.81
N GLU A 75 -42.04 0.39 -10.43
CA GLU A 75 -41.44 1.70 -10.65
C GLU A 75 -40.30 1.55 -11.65
N VAL A 76 -40.41 2.21 -12.81
CA VAL A 76 -39.31 2.33 -13.78
C VAL A 76 -39.09 3.81 -14.02
N GLY A 77 -37.94 4.34 -13.59
CA GLY A 77 -37.51 5.71 -13.93
C GLY A 77 -38.26 6.86 -13.24
N GLY A 78 -38.90 6.64 -12.09
CA GLY A 78 -39.34 7.73 -11.21
C GLY A 78 -40.60 8.53 -11.62
N MET A 79 -41.55 7.92 -12.34
CA MET A 79 -42.90 8.47 -12.57
C MET A 79 -43.98 7.44 -12.22
N LYS A 80 -44.98 7.84 -11.42
CA LYS A 80 -46.14 7.00 -11.06
C LYS A 80 -47.21 7.04 -12.15
N ARG A 81 -47.81 5.89 -12.47
CA ARG A 81 -49.03 5.77 -13.27
C ARG A 81 -50.07 5.01 -12.45
N GLU A 82 -51.33 5.44 -12.49
CA GLU A 82 -52.47 4.74 -11.90
C GLU A 82 -53.32 4.10 -13.01
N ILE A 83 -53.96 2.98 -12.68
CA ILE A 83 -54.94 2.28 -13.52
C ILE A 83 -56.32 2.71 -13.04
N PHE A 84 -57.14 3.28 -13.93
CA PHE A 84 -58.57 3.42 -13.68
C PHE A 84 -59.30 2.26 -14.35
N GLU A 85 -60.36 1.75 -13.69
CA GLU A 85 -61.33 0.86 -14.33
C GLU A 85 -61.81 1.56 -15.61
N ASP A 86 -61.72 0.86 -16.76
CA ASP A 86 -62.10 1.30 -18.12
C ASP A 86 -60.94 1.52 -19.12
N GLY A 87 -59.89 0.69 -19.10
CA GLY A 87 -59.15 0.27 -20.31
C GLY A 87 -58.53 1.28 -21.29
N GLN A 88 -58.46 2.59 -21.00
CA GLN A 88 -57.85 3.60 -21.89
C GLN A 88 -56.65 4.30 -21.26
N TYR A 89 -55.58 4.49 -22.06
CA TYR A 89 -54.36 5.19 -21.65
C TYR A 89 -54.43 6.67 -22.01
N GLY A 90 -54.39 7.56 -21.00
CA GLY A 90 -54.30 9.01 -21.18
C GLY A 90 -53.29 9.67 -20.23
N ILE A 91 -52.59 10.70 -20.70
CA ILE A 91 -51.64 11.50 -19.90
C ILE A 91 -52.38 12.69 -19.31
N SER A 92 -52.57 12.72 -17.98
CA SER A 92 -53.16 13.86 -17.28
C SER A 92 -52.13 14.95 -17.01
N SER A 93 -52.25 16.04 -17.75
CA SER A 93 -51.49 17.28 -17.60
C SER A 93 -52.18 18.19 -16.58
N LYS A 94 -52.02 17.95 -15.27
CA LYS A 94 -52.33 18.93 -14.22
C LYS A 94 -51.81 18.47 -12.86
N CYS A 95 -50.64 19.01 -12.49
CA CYS A 95 -50.28 19.46 -11.15
C CYS A 95 -48.82 19.92 -11.17
N ILE A 96 -48.62 21.16 -11.62
CA ILE A 96 -47.42 21.92 -11.30
C ILE A 96 -47.62 22.35 -9.84
N GLN A 97 -47.18 21.51 -8.90
CA GLN A 97 -46.85 21.95 -7.56
C GLN A 97 -45.33 22.10 -7.51
N SER A 98 -44.90 23.31 -7.19
CA SER A 98 -43.52 23.73 -7.06
C SER A 98 -42.72 22.68 -6.28
N LYS A 99 -41.65 22.15 -6.89
CA LYS A 99 -40.64 21.40 -6.15
C LYS A 99 -40.12 22.32 -5.04
N PRO A 100 -40.11 21.91 -3.76
CA PRO A 100 -39.32 22.61 -2.79
C PRO A 100 -37.87 22.55 -3.29
N GLU A 101 -37.23 23.70 -3.38
CA GLU A 101 -35.80 23.80 -3.66
C GLU A 101 -35.09 22.83 -2.73
N LYS A 102 -34.47 21.78 -3.28
CA LYS A 102 -33.56 20.94 -2.52
C LYS A 102 -32.44 21.86 -2.08
N GLN A 103 -32.49 22.30 -0.83
CA GLN A 103 -31.33 22.83 -0.14
C GLN A 103 -30.26 21.76 -0.29
N ILE A 104 -29.27 22.04 -1.14
CA ILE A 104 -28.06 21.24 -1.23
C ILE A 104 -27.45 21.36 0.16
N SER A 105 -27.68 20.35 1.00
CA SER A 105 -27.01 20.24 2.28
C SER A 105 -25.52 20.32 1.97
N LYS A 106 -24.89 21.43 2.34
CA LYS A 106 -23.44 21.58 2.24
C LYS A 106 -22.89 20.36 2.98
N LYS A 107 -22.34 19.37 2.26
CA LYS A 107 -21.63 18.24 2.88
C LYS A 107 -20.69 18.87 3.89
N ARG A 108 -20.92 18.63 5.19
CA ARG A 108 -20.04 19.12 6.26
C ARG A 108 -18.62 18.71 5.84
N LYS A 109 -17.75 19.69 5.58
CA LYS A 109 -16.34 19.42 5.27
C LYS A 109 -15.82 18.61 6.45
N LEU A 110 -15.49 17.34 6.21
CA LEU A 110 -14.98 16.46 7.26
C LEU A 110 -13.73 17.12 7.82
N ASN A 111 -13.73 17.41 9.12
CA ASN A 111 -12.60 18.04 9.76
C ASN A 111 -11.48 16.99 9.96
N ARG A 112 -10.48 17.02 9.08
CA ARG A 112 -9.38 16.05 9.07
C ARG A 112 -8.16 16.50 9.90
N PHE A 113 -8.11 17.77 10.31
CA PHE A 113 -6.91 18.42 10.86
C PHE A 113 -7.20 19.23 12.13
N GLY A 114 -8.25 18.86 12.88
CA GLY A 114 -8.63 19.59 14.09
C GLY A 114 -8.97 21.04 13.77
N GLU A 115 -8.41 22.01 14.49
CA GLU A 115 -8.76 23.42 14.27
C GLU A 115 -8.07 24.04 13.04
N LEU A 116 -7.11 23.33 12.42
CA LEU A 116 -6.31 23.85 11.32
C LEU A 116 -6.97 23.64 9.96
N THR A 117 -6.84 24.65 9.10
CA THR A 117 -7.18 24.59 7.67
C THR A 117 -6.12 23.82 6.87
N GLU A 118 -6.46 23.40 5.64
CA GLU A 118 -5.49 22.75 4.73
C GLU A 118 -4.33 23.71 4.41
N GLU A 119 -4.62 25.00 4.27
CA GLU A 119 -3.66 26.05 3.98
C GLU A 119 -2.67 26.28 5.13
N GLU A 120 -3.14 26.22 6.38
CA GLU A 120 -2.26 26.32 7.57
C GLU A 120 -1.39 25.07 7.71
N VAL A 121 -1.95 23.88 7.48
CA VAL A 121 -1.17 22.63 7.47
C VAL A 121 -0.11 22.63 6.37
N ALA A 122 -0.42 23.16 5.19
CA ALA A 122 0.53 23.25 4.08
C ALA A 122 1.75 24.15 4.37
N LYS A 123 1.66 25.04 5.37
CA LYS A 123 2.80 25.85 5.85
C LYS A 123 3.70 25.11 6.84
N LYS A 124 3.25 23.98 7.41
CA LYS A 124 4.08 23.16 8.30
C LYS A 124 5.15 22.41 7.50
N LEU A 125 6.31 22.24 8.12
CA LEU A 125 7.38 21.37 7.64
C LEU A 125 7.38 20.06 8.44
N LEU A 126 8.02 19.04 7.88
CA LEU A 126 8.27 17.77 8.56
C LEU A 126 9.78 17.65 8.79
N PRO A 127 10.25 17.59 10.05
CA PRO A 127 11.67 17.41 10.35
C PRO A 127 12.23 16.10 9.78
N ASP A 128 13.49 16.14 9.37
CA ASP A 128 14.23 14.95 8.96
C ASP A 128 14.69 14.15 10.19
N HIS A 129 14.77 12.83 10.03
CA HIS A 129 15.41 11.93 11.00
C HIS A 129 16.73 11.46 10.40
N LEU A 130 17.82 12.15 10.70
CA LEU A 130 19.15 11.85 10.14
C LEU A 130 20.20 11.79 11.25
N LYS A 131 21.05 10.76 11.20
CA LYS A 131 22.29 10.65 11.98
C LYS A 131 23.41 10.13 11.09
N LEU A 132 24.65 10.28 11.54
CA LEU A 132 25.81 9.73 10.84
C LEU A 132 25.73 8.19 10.80
N ASN A 133 26.25 7.61 9.72
CA ASN A 133 26.48 6.16 9.57
C ASN A 133 25.20 5.31 9.68
N LEU A 134 24.08 5.81 9.14
CA LEU A 134 22.87 5.02 8.96
C LEU A 134 23.08 3.92 7.90
N ASP A 135 22.38 2.81 8.02
CA ASP A 135 22.36 1.82 6.94
C ASP A 135 21.51 2.35 5.77
N ILE A 136 20.36 2.93 6.09
CA ILE A 136 19.34 3.34 5.11
C ILE A 136 18.87 4.75 5.42
N VAL A 137 18.71 5.58 4.38
CA VAL A 137 17.90 6.80 4.45
C VAL A 137 16.77 6.69 3.45
N ILE A 138 15.53 6.73 3.93
CA ILE A 138 14.33 6.78 3.11
C ILE A 138 14.13 8.21 2.62
N VAL A 139 14.17 8.39 1.30
CA VAL A 139 13.94 9.65 0.61
C VAL A 139 12.51 9.65 0.07
N GLY A 140 11.63 10.39 0.76
CA GLY A 140 10.28 10.68 0.26
C GLY A 140 10.26 11.82 -0.76
N ILE A 141 9.09 12.01 -1.37
CA ILE A 141 8.88 13.12 -2.32
C ILE A 141 8.82 14.44 -1.57
N ASN A 142 7.80 14.57 -0.73
CA ASN A 142 7.54 15.71 0.11
C ASN A 142 6.52 15.29 1.18
N PRO A 143 6.38 16.06 2.27
CA PRO A 143 5.38 15.77 3.28
C PRO A 143 3.96 15.89 2.70
N GLY A 144 3.15 14.86 2.91
CA GLY A 144 1.71 14.96 2.71
C GLY A 144 1.05 15.70 3.89
N LEU A 145 -0.12 16.31 3.67
CA LEU A 145 -0.84 17.07 4.70
C LEU A 145 -0.97 16.33 6.05
N ILE A 146 -1.29 15.03 6.06
CA ILE A 146 -1.42 14.26 7.31
C ILE A 146 -0.07 14.15 8.05
N SER A 147 1.01 13.89 7.32
CA SER A 147 2.36 13.81 7.92
C SER A 147 2.83 15.16 8.44
N ALA A 148 2.58 16.25 7.71
CA ALA A 148 2.90 17.61 8.16
C ALA A 148 2.05 18.05 9.36
N TYR A 149 0.77 17.69 9.38
CA TYR A 149 -0.12 17.98 10.50
C TYR A 149 0.31 17.25 11.78
N LYS A 150 0.62 15.96 11.66
CA LYS A 150 1.02 15.12 12.79
C LYS A 150 2.50 15.23 13.16
N GLY A 151 3.35 15.75 12.29
CA GLY A 151 4.79 15.82 12.49
C GLY A 151 5.51 14.48 12.37
N HIS A 152 4.93 13.52 11.64
CA HIS A 152 5.44 12.14 11.57
C HIS A 152 5.49 11.57 10.14
N HIS A 153 6.56 10.85 9.83
CA HIS A 153 6.81 10.22 8.53
C HIS A 153 5.82 9.09 8.25
N TYR A 154 5.16 9.16 7.09
CA TYR A 154 4.21 8.15 6.61
C TYR A 154 3.10 7.74 7.60
N VAL A 155 2.71 8.62 8.52
CA VAL A 155 1.74 8.35 9.61
C VAL A 155 0.30 8.12 9.16
N ASN A 156 -0.04 8.38 7.90
CA ASN A 156 -1.34 8.01 7.36
C ASN A 156 -1.50 6.47 7.41
N PRO A 157 -2.51 5.92 8.12
CA PRO A 157 -2.69 4.47 8.24
C PRO A 157 -2.87 3.73 6.91
N CYS A 158 -3.34 4.43 5.88
CA CYS A 158 -3.47 3.86 4.53
C CYS A 158 -2.14 3.83 3.76
N ASN A 159 -1.06 4.43 4.27
CA ASN A 159 0.26 4.35 3.65
C ASN A 159 0.86 2.96 3.90
N HIS A 160 1.44 2.34 2.85
CA HIS A 160 1.93 0.97 2.96
C HIS A 160 3.31 0.87 3.62
N PHE A 161 4.01 2.00 3.88
CA PHE A 161 5.40 2.03 4.35
C PHE A 161 5.61 1.18 5.60
N TRP A 162 4.94 1.52 6.71
CA TRP A 162 5.08 0.84 8.00
C TRP A 162 4.72 -0.64 7.93
N LYS A 163 3.65 -0.97 7.19
CA LYS A 163 3.23 -2.35 6.96
C LYS A 163 4.27 -3.16 6.18
N CYS A 164 4.85 -2.61 5.10
CA CYS A 164 5.88 -3.29 4.31
C CYS A 164 7.18 -3.43 5.11
N LEU A 165 7.54 -2.41 5.89
CA LEU A 165 8.72 -2.40 6.73
C LEU A 165 8.67 -3.54 7.76
N TYR A 166 7.54 -3.72 8.43
CA TYR A 166 7.35 -4.82 9.37
C TYR A 166 7.28 -6.19 8.67
N LEU A 167 6.45 -6.32 7.63
CA LEU A 167 6.27 -7.61 6.95
C LEU A 167 7.52 -8.10 6.22
N SER A 168 8.45 -7.21 5.84
CA SER A 168 9.73 -7.60 5.24
C SER A 168 10.74 -8.12 6.27
N GLY A 169 10.44 -8.01 7.57
CA GLY A 169 11.36 -8.31 8.65
C GLY A 169 12.49 -7.27 8.78
N MET A 170 12.33 -6.07 8.20
CA MET A 170 13.31 -4.99 8.34
C MET A 170 13.31 -4.42 9.77
N ILE A 171 12.17 -4.51 10.44
CA ILE A 171 11.97 -4.28 11.88
C ILE A 171 11.28 -5.51 12.49
N ASN A 172 11.54 -5.77 13.76
CA ASN A 172 11.08 -6.96 14.48
C ASN A 172 9.72 -6.78 15.20
N GLU A 173 9.28 -5.54 15.38
CA GLU A 173 8.00 -5.21 16.02
C GLU A 173 7.15 -4.29 15.12
N PRO A 174 5.81 -4.34 15.25
CA PRO A 174 4.93 -3.52 14.43
C PRO A 174 4.93 -2.05 14.91
N LEU A 175 5.80 -1.24 14.32
CA LEU A 175 5.85 0.21 14.53
C LEU A 175 4.86 0.98 13.66
N THR A 176 4.49 2.18 14.10
CA THR A 176 3.62 3.11 13.37
C THR A 176 4.36 4.41 13.02
N GLY A 177 3.70 5.32 12.29
CA GLY A 177 4.30 6.64 12.02
C GLY A 177 4.63 7.45 13.28
N TYR A 178 3.93 7.23 14.39
CA TYR A 178 4.25 7.89 15.67
C TYR A 178 5.55 7.37 16.31
N ASP A 179 6.09 6.26 15.80
CA ASP A 179 7.33 5.63 16.26
C ASP A 179 8.51 5.94 15.34
N ASP A 180 8.37 6.90 14.41
CA ASP A 180 9.35 7.14 13.34
C ASP A 180 10.76 7.47 13.82
N TYR A 181 10.88 8.18 14.95
CA TYR A 181 12.16 8.48 15.60
C TYR A 181 12.92 7.21 16.04
N LYS A 182 12.22 6.13 16.41
CA LYS A 182 12.84 4.87 16.84
C LYS A 182 13.60 4.17 15.72
N LEU A 183 13.24 4.44 14.45
CA LEU A 183 13.93 3.83 13.31
C LEU A 183 15.41 4.22 13.21
N LEU A 184 15.82 5.32 13.83
CA LEU A 184 17.23 5.65 13.96
C LEU A 184 17.99 4.50 14.65
N ASP A 185 17.42 3.85 15.66
CA ASP A 185 18.03 2.71 16.36
C ASP A 185 18.14 1.45 15.47
N TYR A 186 17.28 1.35 14.46
CA TYR A 186 17.34 0.31 13.42
C TYR A 186 18.29 0.65 12.26
N GLY A 187 18.99 1.78 12.34
CA GLY A 187 19.87 2.27 11.28
C GLY A 187 19.12 2.86 10.08
N ILE A 188 17.87 3.29 10.26
CA ILE A 188 17.00 3.82 9.20
C ILE A 188 16.62 5.28 9.51
N GLY A 189 16.94 6.18 8.59
CA GLY A 189 16.56 7.60 8.66
C GLY A 189 15.52 8.00 7.62
N PHE A 190 15.07 9.25 7.73
CA PHE A 190 14.07 9.85 6.85
C PHE A 190 14.47 11.24 6.40
N THR A 191 14.23 11.53 5.13
CA THR A 191 14.24 12.88 4.54
C THR A 191 13.24 12.94 3.40
N ASN A 192 12.96 14.14 2.90
CA ASN A 192 12.28 14.33 1.62
C ASN A 192 13.18 15.09 0.64
N ILE A 193 12.97 14.88 -0.65
CA ILE A 193 13.65 15.67 -1.69
C ILE A 193 13.13 17.12 -1.68
N VAL A 194 11.82 17.33 -1.49
CA VAL A 194 11.22 18.66 -1.33
C VAL A 194 10.66 18.83 0.08
N ALA A 195 11.02 19.92 0.75
CA ALA A 195 10.57 20.21 2.12
C ALA A 195 9.11 20.70 2.20
N ARG A 196 8.62 21.34 1.13
CA ARG A 196 7.28 21.96 1.09
C ARG A 196 6.17 20.91 1.17
N THR A 197 5.26 21.08 2.12
CA THR A 197 4.08 20.24 2.28
C THR A 197 3.07 20.48 1.15
N THR A 198 2.55 19.40 0.58
CA THR A 198 1.44 19.48 -0.39
C THR A 198 0.40 18.40 -0.16
N LYS A 199 -0.76 18.56 -0.81
CA LYS A 199 -1.81 17.55 -0.85
C LYS A 199 -1.42 16.38 -1.74
N SER A 200 -0.80 16.69 -2.88
CA SER A 200 -0.34 15.72 -3.86
C SER A 200 1.07 16.09 -4.36
N SER A 201 1.87 15.07 -4.67
CA SER A 201 3.17 15.27 -5.31
C SER A 201 3.04 15.90 -6.70
N SER A 202 1.86 15.84 -7.33
CA SER A 202 1.56 16.56 -8.59
C SER A 202 1.57 18.09 -8.43
N ASP A 203 1.46 18.59 -7.20
CA ASP A 203 1.42 20.03 -6.91
C ASP A 203 2.84 20.63 -6.78
N LEU A 204 3.87 19.81 -6.99
CA LEU A 204 5.27 20.23 -7.02
C LEU A 204 5.70 20.55 -8.43
N LYS A 205 6.42 21.67 -8.59
CA LYS A 205 7.08 22.00 -9.86
C LYS A 205 8.34 21.14 -10.01
N LYS A 206 8.68 20.77 -11.24
CA LYS A 206 9.95 20.06 -11.54
C LYS A 206 11.18 20.80 -11.02
N GLN A 207 11.16 22.13 -11.10
CA GLN A 207 12.24 22.98 -10.61
C GLN A 207 12.46 22.83 -9.09
N GLU A 208 11.39 22.77 -8.30
CA GLU A 208 11.48 22.55 -6.85
C GLU A 208 12.11 21.19 -6.53
N ILE A 209 11.78 20.16 -7.29
CA ILE A 209 12.37 18.82 -7.12
C ILE A 209 13.86 18.83 -7.50
N LYS A 210 14.26 19.60 -8.53
CA LYS A 210 15.65 19.75 -8.95
C LYS A 210 16.48 20.47 -7.88
N GLU A 211 16.00 21.59 -7.35
CA GLU A 211 16.63 22.31 -6.23
C GLU A 211 16.70 21.42 -4.98
N GLY A 212 15.64 20.67 -4.71
CA GLY A 212 15.59 19.67 -3.65
C GLY A 212 16.62 18.54 -3.83
N ALA A 213 16.91 18.13 -5.06
CA ALA A 213 17.91 17.13 -5.37
C ALA A 213 19.32 17.59 -4.97
N GLU A 214 19.67 18.85 -5.25
CA GLU A 214 20.96 19.44 -4.87
C GLU A 214 21.13 19.44 -3.34
N ILE A 215 20.10 19.90 -2.61
CA ILE A 215 20.09 19.88 -1.14
C ILE A 215 20.18 18.45 -0.59
N LEU A 216 19.48 17.50 -1.21
CA LEU A 216 19.51 16.10 -0.83
C LEU A 216 20.92 15.51 -0.97
N VAL A 217 21.63 15.79 -2.07
CA VAL A 217 23.01 15.33 -2.27
C VAL A 217 23.91 15.82 -1.14
N GLU A 218 23.80 17.08 -0.76
CA GLU A 218 24.61 17.64 0.35
C GLU A 218 24.29 17.00 1.70
N LYS A 219 23.00 16.71 1.97
CA LYS A 219 22.61 15.92 3.15
C LYS A 219 23.23 14.51 3.11
N LEU A 220 23.14 13.82 1.98
CA LEU A 220 23.66 12.46 1.85
C LEU A 220 25.19 12.41 2.02
N LYS A 221 25.94 13.35 1.41
CA LYS A 221 27.38 13.49 1.61
C LYS A 221 27.76 13.76 3.08
N LYS A 222 26.93 14.54 3.78
CA LYS A 222 27.14 14.85 5.21
C LYS A 222 26.87 13.64 6.10
N TYR A 223 25.73 12.96 5.93
CA TYR A 223 25.28 11.91 6.84
C TYR A 223 25.79 10.50 6.48
N LYS A 224 26.23 10.31 5.22
CA LYS A 224 26.88 9.10 4.71
C LYS A 224 26.14 7.79 5.05
N PRO A 225 24.84 7.66 4.71
CA PRO A 225 24.18 6.37 4.84
C PRO A 225 24.74 5.35 3.86
N LYS A 226 24.65 4.05 4.13
CA LYS A 226 25.06 3.03 3.14
C LYS A 226 24.16 3.03 1.90
N ILE A 227 22.86 3.27 2.09
CA ILE A 227 21.85 3.22 1.03
C ILE A 227 20.93 4.45 1.09
N ALA A 228 20.82 5.18 -0.02
CA ALA A 228 19.78 6.18 -0.26
C ALA A 228 18.60 5.56 -1.00
N VAL A 229 17.45 5.47 -0.33
CA VAL A 229 16.27 4.77 -0.84
C VAL A 229 15.22 5.76 -1.34
N PHE A 230 15.07 5.91 -2.65
CA PHE A 230 14.05 6.74 -3.28
C PHE A 230 12.69 6.04 -3.23
N ASN A 231 11.81 6.49 -2.33
CA ASN A 231 10.44 5.97 -2.18
C ASN A 231 9.49 6.59 -3.22
N GLY A 232 9.70 6.22 -4.48
CA GLY A 232 8.89 6.62 -5.63
C GLY A 232 9.72 6.77 -6.90
N LYS A 233 9.25 6.17 -7.99
CA LYS A 233 9.90 6.26 -9.30
C LYS A 233 10.14 7.71 -9.77
N GLY A 234 9.11 8.54 -9.71
CA GLY A 234 9.13 9.89 -10.29
C GLY A 234 10.16 10.83 -9.66
N ILE A 235 10.46 10.68 -8.35
CA ILE A 235 11.49 11.51 -7.73
C ILE A 235 12.89 11.12 -8.17
N TYR A 236 13.13 9.82 -8.36
CA TYR A 236 14.39 9.35 -8.87
C TYR A 236 14.55 9.68 -10.36
N GLU A 237 13.46 9.71 -11.15
CA GLU A 237 13.50 10.20 -12.55
C GLU A 237 13.99 11.66 -12.62
N VAL A 238 13.50 12.52 -11.73
CA VAL A 238 13.94 13.93 -11.70
C VAL A 238 15.36 14.05 -11.14
N PHE A 239 15.67 13.32 -10.06
CA PHE A 239 16.99 13.31 -9.44
C PHE A 239 18.09 12.85 -10.40
N SER A 240 17.87 11.74 -11.10
CA SER A 240 18.86 11.15 -12.02
C SER A 240 18.84 11.78 -13.42
N GLY A 241 17.75 12.47 -13.78
CA GLY A 241 17.51 12.92 -15.16
C GLY A 241 17.20 11.79 -16.15
N ARG A 242 17.10 10.54 -15.69
CA ARG A 242 16.86 9.34 -16.52
C ARG A 242 15.46 8.79 -16.31
N LYS A 243 14.94 8.09 -17.31
CA LYS A 243 13.65 7.38 -17.24
C LYS A 243 13.76 5.88 -17.50
N ASP A 244 14.87 5.46 -18.08
CA ASP A 244 15.18 4.08 -18.38
C ASP A 244 16.03 3.51 -17.25
N PHE A 245 15.34 2.91 -16.28
CA PHE A 245 15.95 2.23 -15.16
C PHE A 245 14.97 1.19 -14.61
N MET A 246 15.51 0.26 -13.82
CA MET A 246 14.76 -0.73 -13.07
C MET A 246 14.59 -0.29 -11.61
N TYR A 247 13.56 -0.78 -10.93
CA TYR A 247 13.45 -0.63 -9.48
C TYR A 247 14.55 -1.45 -8.79
N GLY A 248 14.80 -1.17 -7.51
CA GLY A 248 15.82 -1.83 -6.71
C GLY A 248 17.18 -1.11 -6.75
N LYS A 249 18.27 -1.86 -6.57
CA LYS A 249 19.66 -1.37 -6.60
C LYS A 249 19.96 -0.76 -7.97
N GLN A 250 20.48 0.47 -7.98
CA GLN A 250 21.01 1.09 -9.20
C GLN A 250 22.50 0.77 -9.35
N SER A 251 23.00 0.81 -10.59
CA SER A 251 24.40 0.53 -10.89
C SER A 251 25.33 1.64 -10.40
N GLU A 252 24.86 2.89 -10.39
CA GLU A 252 25.61 4.01 -9.84
C GLU A 252 25.35 4.25 -8.34
N THR A 253 26.31 4.93 -7.72
CA THR A 253 26.20 5.51 -6.38
C THR A 253 25.88 7.00 -6.46
N ILE A 254 25.56 7.62 -5.31
CA ILE A 254 25.46 9.07 -5.23
C ILE A 254 26.82 9.68 -5.63
N LEU A 255 26.80 10.62 -6.57
CA LEU A 255 28.00 11.18 -7.20
C LEU A 255 29.03 11.65 -6.16
N GLY A 256 30.26 11.13 -6.29
CA GLY A 256 31.37 11.45 -5.39
C GLY A 256 31.33 10.73 -4.04
N THR A 257 30.52 9.67 -3.91
CA THR A 257 30.39 8.86 -2.69
C THR A 257 30.27 7.37 -3.02
N ASP A 258 30.36 6.53 -2.00
CA ASP A 258 30.08 5.10 -1.99
C ASP A 258 28.62 4.75 -1.62
N ILE A 259 27.76 5.77 -1.49
CA ILE A 259 26.36 5.60 -1.08
C ILE A 259 25.57 4.94 -2.21
N HIS A 260 25.09 3.71 -1.97
CA HIS A 260 24.27 2.99 -2.94
C HIS A 260 22.90 3.65 -3.13
N ILE A 261 22.37 3.59 -4.35
CA ILE A 261 21.03 4.07 -4.67
C ILE A 261 20.08 2.89 -4.77
N TRP A 262 18.91 3.00 -4.13
CA TRP A 262 17.82 2.05 -4.24
C TRP A 262 16.53 2.76 -4.62
N VAL A 263 15.77 2.24 -5.59
CA VAL A 263 14.53 2.87 -6.06
C VAL A 263 13.34 1.96 -5.79
N MET A 264 12.34 2.46 -5.08
CA MET A 264 11.10 1.74 -4.80
C MET A 264 9.91 2.34 -5.53
N PRO A 265 8.85 1.56 -5.78
CA PRO A 265 7.53 2.15 -6.01
C PRO A 265 7.10 2.97 -4.80
N SER A 266 6.28 3.99 -5.02
CA SER A 266 5.80 4.82 -3.90
C SER A 266 4.99 3.99 -2.90
N SER A 267 5.26 4.16 -1.60
CA SER A 267 4.48 3.54 -0.52
C SER A 267 3.03 4.07 -0.43
N SER A 268 2.72 5.18 -1.10
CA SER A 268 1.37 5.73 -1.17
C SER A 268 0.37 4.74 -1.78
N PRO A 269 -0.85 4.59 -1.21
CA PRO A 269 -1.90 3.76 -1.80
C PRO A 269 -2.42 4.32 -3.13
N ARG A 270 -2.10 5.59 -3.46
CA ARG A 270 -2.44 6.21 -4.75
C ARG A 270 -1.67 5.64 -5.92
N TYR A 271 -0.61 4.87 -5.68
CA TYR A 271 0.16 4.23 -6.76
C TYR A 271 -0.59 3.02 -7.30
N ALA A 272 -1.49 3.26 -8.26
CA ALA A 272 -2.45 2.27 -8.77
C ALA A 272 -1.83 1.02 -9.42
N GLN A 273 -0.56 1.07 -9.86
CA GLN A 273 0.10 -0.07 -10.49
C GLN A 273 0.43 -1.19 -9.48
N LEU A 274 0.63 -0.85 -8.21
CA LEU A 274 0.86 -1.79 -7.11
C LEU A 274 -0.11 -1.43 -5.97
N PRO A 275 -1.37 -1.89 -6.05
CA PRO A 275 -2.48 -1.39 -5.24
C PRO A 275 -2.41 -1.80 -3.77
N THR A 276 -1.70 -2.86 -3.41
CA THR A 276 -1.63 -3.37 -2.04
C THR A 276 -0.23 -3.20 -1.42
N ALA A 277 -0.13 -3.41 -0.10
CA ALA A 277 1.17 -3.50 0.57
C ALA A 277 1.93 -4.77 0.15
N PHE A 278 1.23 -5.88 -0.08
CA PHE A 278 1.84 -7.14 -0.51
C PHE A 278 2.52 -7.01 -1.88
N ASP A 279 1.92 -6.27 -2.82
CA ASP A 279 2.52 -6.00 -4.14
C ASP A 279 3.85 -5.24 -4.05
N LYS A 280 4.10 -4.55 -2.93
CA LYS A 280 5.30 -3.74 -2.69
C LYS A 280 6.30 -4.44 -1.77
N LEU A 281 5.89 -5.53 -1.11
CA LEU A 281 6.67 -6.19 -0.07
C LEU A 281 8.03 -6.68 -0.59
N ILE A 282 8.07 -7.19 -1.83
CA ILE A 282 9.28 -7.72 -2.45
C ILE A 282 10.44 -6.71 -2.49
N PHE A 283 10.15 -5.43 -2.72
CA PHE A 283 11.16 -4.37 -2.75
C PHE A 283 11.78 -4.11 -1.36
N TYR A 284 10.99 -4.25 -0.29
CA TYR A 284 11.46 -4.08 1.08
C TYR A 284 12.25 -5.30 1.54
N SER A 285 11.80 -6.51 1.21
CA SER A 285 12.53 -7.74 1.52
C SER A 285 13.89 -7.79 0.83
N ALA A 286 13.95 -7.40 -0.45
CA ALA A 286 15.21 -7.31 -1.18
C ALA A 286 16.12 -6.20 -0.63
N LEU A 287 15.56 -5.04 -0.26
CA LEU A 287 16.32 -3.97 0.40
C LEU A 287 16.91 -4.43 1.75
N LYS A 288 16.16 -5.19 2.55
CA LYS A 288 16.68 -5.80 3.78
C LYS A 288 17.85 -6.73 3.46
N LYS A 289 17.68 -7.64 2.50
CA LYS A 289 18.75 -8.56 2.09
C LYS A 289 19.99 -7.80 1.62
N PHE A 290 19.83 -6.74 0.84
CA PHE A 290 20.95 -5.91 0.39
C PHE A 290 21.64 -5.18 1.56
N ARG A 291 20.88 -4.61 2.50
CA ARG A 291 21.43 -4.04 3.74
C ARG A 291 22.22 -5.08 4.54
N ASP A 292 21.71 -6.30 4.65
CA ASP A 292 22.39 -7.41 5.34
C ASP A 292 23.67 -7.85 4.62
N VAL A 293 23.71 -7.81 3.28
CA VAL A 293 24.93 -8.01 2.48
C VAL A 293 25.97 -6.94 2.78
N LEU A 294 25.59 -5.65 2.73
CA LEU A 294 26.50 -4.54 3.04
C LEU A 294 27.02 -4.58 4.49
N ASN A 295 26.24 -5.15 5.41
CA ASN A 295 26.63 -5.35 6.80
C ASN A 295 27.50 -6.60 7.02
N GLY A 296 27.73 -7.41 5.99
CA GLY A 296 28.49 -8.66 6.09
C GLY A 296 27.73 -9.84 6.69
N ASN A 297 26.43 -9.68 6.95
CA ASN A 297 25.57 -10.73 7.51
C ASN A 297 25.23 -11.81 6.47
N ILE A 298 25.27 -11.46 5.19
CA ILE A 298 25.05 -12.38 4.05
C ILE A 298 26.27 -12.30 3.12
N LYS A 299 26.94 -13.43 2.92
CA LYS A 299 28.17 -13.51 2.11
C LYS A 299 27.94 -13.97 0.67
N VAL A 300 26.90 -14.76 0.44
CA VAL A 300 26.56 -15.33 -0.88
C VAL A 300 25.22 -14.76 -1.30
N PHE A 301 25.19 -14.08 -2.43
CA PHE A 301 24.00 -13.44 -2.99
C PHE A 301 24.14 -13.32 -4.51
N ASN A 302 23.01 -13.27 -5.21
CA ASN A 302 22.97 -12.91 -6.63
C ASN A 302 22.54 -11.43 -6.76
N GLU A 303 23.27 -10.64 -7.54
CA GLU A 303 22.96 -9.22 -7.78
C GLU A 303 21.59 -9.03 -8.47
N GLU A 304 21.17 -9.99 -9.30
CA GLU A 304 19.91 -9.94 -10.04
C GLU A 304 18.68 -9.93 -9.11
N GLU A 305 18.83 -10.44 -7.87
CA GLU A 305 17.76 -10.40 -6.86
C GLU A 305 17.43 -8.98 -6.37
N PHE A 306 18.29 -8.01 -6.68
CA PHE A 306 18.14 -6.63 -6.24
C PHE A 306 17.60 -5.70 -7.32
N VAL A 307 17.22 -6.22 -8.49
CA VAL A 307 16.79 -5.40 -9.63
C VAL A 307 15.45 -5.90 -10.17
N PHE A 308 14.51 -4.99 -10.41
CA PHE A 308 13.13 -5.35 -10.78
C PHE A 308 12.62 -4.48 -11.96
N PRO A 309 11.98 -5.06 -12.98
CA PRO A 309 11.43 -4.29 -14.09
C PRO A 309 10.47 -3.17 -13.65
N THR A 310 10.60 -1.97 -14.22
CA THR A 310 9.69 -0.83 -13.93
C THR A 310 8.39 -0.86 -14.73
N LYS A 311 8.35 -1.59 -15.84
CA LYS A 311 7.14 -1.85 -16.61
C LYS A 311 6.59 -3.19 -16.15
N ARG A 312 5.29 -3.26 -15.89
CA ARG A 312 4.59 -4.55 -15.85
C ARG A 312 4.80 -5.14 -17.23
N SER A 313 5.59 -6.21 -17.36
CA SER A 313 5.63 -7.01 -18.58
C SER A 313 4.17 -7.27 -18.94
N THR A 314 3.74 -6.75 -20.08
CA THR A 314 2.38 -6.98 -20.57
C THR A 314 2.21 -8.49 -20.64
N CYS A 315 1.28 -9.02 -19.83
CA CYS A 315 0.80 -10.40 -19.91
C CYS A 315 1.75 -11.50 -19.39
N LEU A 316 1.97 -11.60 -18.07
CA LEU A 316 2.02 -12.93 -17.46
C LEU A 316 0.58 -13.42 -17.28
N LYS A 317 -0.02 -13.91 -18.37
CA LYS A 317 -1.17 -14.81 -18.25
C LYS A 317 -0.64 -16.08 -17.61
N VAL A 318 -0.98 -16.30 -16.35
CA VAL A 318 -0.88 -17.63 -15.74
C VAL A 318 -1.78 -18.54 -16.57
N LYS A 319 -1.20 -19.25 -17.55
CA LYS A 319 -1.89 -20.38 -18.19
C LYS A 319 -1.70 -21.56 -17.25
N ASN A 320 -2.81 -22.01 -16.69
CA ASN A 320 -3.07 -23.31 -16.09
C ASN A 320 -1.94 -23.92 -15.26
N ILE A 321 -2.15 -23.93 -13.96
CA ILE A 321 -1.45 -24.79 -13.01
C ILE A 321 -1.83 -26.24 -13.34
N HIS A 322 -1.00 -26.90 -14.12
CA HIS A 322 -0.88 -28.35 -14.12
C HIS A 322 0.61 -28.69 -14.07
N GLU A 323 0.98 -29.44 -13.03
CA GLU A 323 2.27 -30.13 -12.87
C GLU A 323 3.52 -29.25 -12.68
N GLY A 324 3.49 -28.37 -11.67
CA GLY A 324 4.65 -28.15 -10.80
C GLY A 324 5.93 -27.58 -11.43
N LYS A 325 5.89 -26.98 -12.62
CA LYS A 325 7.04 -26.27 -13.21
C LYS A 325 6.66 -24.85 -13.58
N ILE A 326 7.27 -23.88 -12.91
CA ILE A 326 7.25 -22.47 -13.30
C ILE A 326 8.46 -22.26 -14.21
N SER A 327 8.23 -22.03 -15.50
CA SER A 327 9.26 -21.55 -16.43
C SER A 327 9.07 -20.06 -16.65
N ILE A 328 10.11 -19.27 -16.39
CA ILE A 328 10.17 -17.83 -16.66
C ILE A 328 10.73 -17.64 -18.08
N ILE A 329 10.04 -16.87 -18.92
CA ILE A 329 10.61 -16.29 -20.15
C ILE A 329 10.50 -14.78 -20.05
#